data_AF-A0A8J9SEC4-F1
#
_entry.id   AF-A0A8J9SEC4-F1
#
_cell.length_a   1.000
_cell.length_b   1.000
_cell.length_c   1.000
_cell.angle_alpha   90.00
_cell.angle_beta   90.00
_cell.angle_gamma   90.00
#
_symmetry.space_group_name_H-M   'P 1'
#
loop_
_entity.id
_entity.type
_entity.pdbx_description
1 polymer ?
#
loop_
_entity_poly.entity_id
_entity_poly.type
_entity_poly.pdbx_seq_one_letter_code
_entity_poly.pdbx_strand_id
1 'polypeptide(L)' 'MARYGALEVFKFGCYISIPILMTVFVAGDPARLEAIIRNRQYVVYPPEGPRPPTAEELHERIRKSKQQ' A
#
# COMPACT_ATOMS: atom_id res chain seq x y z
N MET A 1 11.50 25.55 -40.98
CA MET A 1 11.55 25.38 -39.51
C MET A 1 10.13 25.52 -38.98
N ALA A 2 9.54 24.44 -38.46
CA ALA A 2 8.15 24.47 -38.00
C ALA A 2 7.99 25.51 -36.88
N ARG A 3 7.17 26.54 -37.12
CA ARG A 3 6.74 27.47 -36.06
C ARG A 3 5.71 26.71 -35.24
N TYR A 4 6.16 25.94 -34.26
CA TYR A 4 5.25 25.29 -33.32
C TYR A 4 4.33 26.35 -32.73
N GLY A 5 3.03 26.13 -32.83
CA GLY A 5 2.04 27.08 -32.35
C GLY A 5 2.13 27.21 -30.83
N ALA A 6 1.74 28.35 -30.26
CA ALA A 6 1.69 28.56 -28.81
C ALA A 6 0.92 27.43 -28.09
N LEU A 7 -0.10 26.87 -28.74
CA LEU A 7 -0.88 25.74 -28.24
C LEU A 7 -0.07 24.44 -28.13
N GLU A 8 0.86 24.19 -29.04
CA GLU A 8 1.69 22.98 -29.02
C GLU A 8 2.72 23.04 -27.90
N VAL A 9 3.34 24.21 -27.69
CA VAL A 9 4.24 24.46 -26.56
C VAL A 9 3.49 24.34 -25.23
N PHE A 10 2.26 24.88 -25.14
CA PHE A 10 1.43 24.75 -23.95
C PHE A 10 1.10 23.29 -23.63
N LYS A 11 0.63 22.52 -24.63
CA LYS A 11 0.35 21.08 -24.45
C LYS A 11 1.59 20.34 -23.98
N PHE A 12 2.74 20.57 -24.62
CA PHE A 12 4.01 19.96 -24.24
C PHE A 12 4.40 20.31 -22.80
N GLY A 13 4.25 21.59 -22.42
CA GLY A 13 4.46 22.06 -21.06
C GLY A 13 3.57 21.33 -20.06
N CYS A 14 2.28 21.16 -20.33
CA CYS A 14 1.36 20.41 -19.47
C CYS A 14 1.77 18.94 -19.34
N TYR A 15 2.14 18.28 -20.44
CA TYR A 15 2.54 16.87 -20.42
C TYR A 15 3.74 16.59 -19.52
N ILE A 16 4.66 17.54 -19.40
CA ILE A 16 5.87 17.38 -18.58
C ILE A 16 5.65 17.92 -17.17
N SER A 17 5.09 19.13 -17.04
CA SER A 17 4.96 19.78 -15.73
C SER A 17 3.97 19.06 -14.82
N ILE A 18 2.84 18.58 -15.33
CA ILE A 18 1.81 17.96 -14.47
C ILE A 18 2.35 16.71 -13.76
N PRO A 19 2.96 15.70 -14.43
CA PRO A 19 3.51 14.54 -13.73
C PRO A 19 4.64 14.88 -12.76
N ILE A 20 5.52 15.82 -13.13
CA ILE A 20 6.63 16.26 -12.25
C ILE A 20 6.07 16.89 -10.99
N LEU A 21 5.18 17.88 -11.14
CA LEU A 21 4.58 18.58 -10.01
C LEU A 21 3.77 17.60 -9.16
N MET A 22 2.97 16.73 -9.76
CA MET A 22 2.22 15.71 -9.03
C MET A 22 3.13 14.81 -8.20
N THR A 23 4.27 14.39 -8.76
CA THR A 23 5.25 13.57 -8.02
C THR A 23 5.86 14.34 -6.85
N VAL A 24 6.26 15.60 -7.07
CA VAL A 24 6.84 16.43 -6.00
C VAL A 24 5.82 16.73 -4.89
N PHE A 25 4.58 17.05 -5.25
CA PHE A 25 3.54 17.37 -4.27
C PHE A 25 3.01 16.15 -3.52
N VAL A 26 2.98 14.96 -4.15
CA VAL A 26 2.45 13.75 -3.51
C VAL A 26 3.56 12.93 -2.83
N ALA A 27 4.69 12.73 -3.51
CA ALA A 27 5.76 11.83 -3.09
C ALA A 27 7.05 12.55 -2.65
N GLY A 28 7.11 13.88 -2.72
CA GLY A 28 8.27 14.65 -2.25
C GLY A 28 8.44 14.64 -0.72
N ASP A 29 7.43 14.19 0.01
CA ASP A 29 7.45 14.06 1.47
C ASP A 29 6.85 12.71 1.89
N PRO A 30 7.64 11.82 2.51
CA PRO A 30 7.16 10.51 2.97
C PRO A 30 5.97 10.60 3.93
N ALA A 31 5.92 11.61 4.80
CA ALA A 31 4.84 11.75 5.78
C ALA A 31 3.50 12.07 5.10
N ARG A 32 3.54 12.91 4.06
CA ARG A 32 2.37 13.26 3.26
C ARG A 32 1.88 12.08 2.42
N LEU A 33 2.82 11.37 1.80
CA LEU A 33 2.52 10.16 1.04
C LEU A 33 1.86 9.10 1.92
N GLU A 34 2.42 8.87 3.11
CA GLU A 34 1.87 7.93 4.09
C GLU A 34 0.46 8.33 4.54
N ALA A 35 0.21 9.61 4.81
CA ALA A 35 -1.12 10.11 5.16
C ALA A 35 -2.15 9.86 4.04
N ILE A 36 -1.78 10.06 2.78
CA ILE A 36 -2.65 9.78 1.62
C ILE A 36 -2.94 8.28 1.51
N ILE A 37 -1.91 7.43 1.68
CA ILE A 37 -2.06 5.97 1.65
C ILE A 37 -3.00 5.50 2.76
N ARG A 38 -2.76 5.94 4.01
CA ARG A 38 -3.58 5.57 5.18
C ARG A 38 -5.05 5.95 5.01
N ASN A 39 -5.36 7.10 4.39
CA ASN A 39 -6.74 7.52 4.12
C ASN A 39 -7.49 6.59 3.13
N ARG A 40 -6.78 5.76 2.36
CA ARG A 40 -7.36 4.85 1.35
C ARG A 40 -7.03 3.38 1.60
N GLN A 41 -6.40 3.03 2.72
CA GLN A 41 -6.05 1.65 3.03
C GLN A 41 -7.30 0.81 3.31
N TYR A 42 -7.67 -0.02 2.33
CA TYR A 42 -8.75 -1.02 2.42
C TYR A 42 -8.27 -2.41 2.88
N VAL A 43 -6.96 -2.57 3.14
CA VAL A 43 -6.40 -3.85 3.58
C VAL A 43 -6.62 -3.97 5.08
N VAL A 44 -7.75 -4.56 5.45
CA VAL A 44 -8.00 -5.05 6.81
C VAL A 44 -7.37 -6.43 6.89
N TYR A 45 -6.26 -6.56 7.61
CA TYR A 45 -5.78 -7.88 7.98
C TYR A 45 -6.83 -8.55 8.87
N PRO A 46 -7.21 -9.80 8.58
CA PRO A 46 -8.08 -10.53 9.48
C PRO A 46 -7.41 -10.58 10.87
N PRO A 47 -8.20 -10.63 11.96
CA PRO A 47 -7.64 -10.78 13.29
C PRO A 47 -6.67 -11.97 13.30
N GLU A 48 -5.49 -11.74 13.87
CA GLU A 48 -4.52 -12.82 14.09
C GLU A 48 -5.25 -13.99 14.76
N GLY A 49 -5.14 -15.17 14.15
CA GLY A 49 -5.80 -16.37 14.68
C GLY A 49 -5.33 -16.67 16.10
N PRO A 50 -6.07 -17.49 16.87
CA PRO A 50 -5.60 -17.92 18.17
C PRO A 50 -4.20 -18.52 18.02
N ARG A 51 -3.30 -18.14 18.95
CA ARG A 51 -1.93 -18.66 18.97
C ARG A 51 -2.00 -20.19 18.92
N PRO A 52 -1.20 -20.86 18.06
CA PRO A 52 -1.22 -22.30 17.98
C PRO A 52 -0.97 -22.91 19.38
N PRO A 53 -1.61 -24.05 19.68
CA PRO A 53 -1.43 -24.73 20.97
C PRO A 53 0.05 -25.05 21.20
N THR A 54 0.46 -25.00 22.46
CA THR A 54 1.82 -25.39 22.84
C THR A 54 2.05 -26.89 22.64
N ALA A 55 3.32 -27.31 22.55
CA ALA A 55 3.66 -28.72 22.34
C ALA A 55 3.13 -29.63 23.47
N GLU A 56 3.10 -29.13 24.69
CA GLU A 56 2.56 -29.83 25.86
C GLU A 56 1.05 -30.04 25.74
N GLU A 57 0.30 -28.97 25.41
CA GLU A 57 -1.15 -29.04 25.17
C GLU A 57 -1.49 -29.97 23.99
N LEU A 58 -0.62 -30.06 22.99
CA LEU A 58 -0.80 -30.98 21.86
C LEU A 58 -0.63 -32.44 22.30
N HIS A 59 0.38 -32.75 23.11
CA HIS A 59 0.60 -34.09 23.65
C HIS A 59 -0.55 -34.55 24.56
N GLU A 60 -1.11 -33.65 25.37
CA GLU A 60 -2.30 -33.96 26.18
C GLU A 60 -3.53 -34.25 25.33
N ARG A 61 -3.77 -33.47 24.27
CA ARG A 61 -4.87 -33.72 23.32
C ARG A 61 -4.72 -35.10 22.66
N ILE A 62 -3.50 -35.46 22.24
CA ILE A 62 -3.19 -36.77 21.64
C ILE A 62 -3.41 -37.93 22.64
N ARG A 63 -3.04 -37.74 23.91
CA ARG A 63 -3.27 -38.75 24.96
C ARG A 63 -4.76 -38.94 25.23
N LYS A 64 -5.52 -37.84 25.33
CA LYS A 64 -6.99 -37.88 25.54
C LYS A 64 -7.71 -38.54 24.36
N SER A 65 -7.32 -38.24 23.12
CA SER A 65 -7.92 -38.84 21.91
C SER A 65 -7.57 -40.32 21.72
N LYS A 66 -6.53 -40.82 22.40
CA LYS A 66 -6.18 -42.25 22.42
C LYS A 66 -6.93 -43.05 23.49
N GLN A 67 -7.49 -42.36 24.49
CA GLN A 67 -8.19 -42.98 25.62
C GLN A 67 -9.71 -43.01 25.45
N GLN A 68 -10.26 -42.17 24.56
CA GLN A 68 -11.61 -42.35 23.98
C GLN A 68 -11.57 -43.38 22.86
#